data_AF-A0A850ZS09-F1
#
_entry.id   AF-A0A850ZS09-F1
#
_cell.length_a   1.000
_cell.length_b   1.000
_cell.length_c   1.000
_cell.angle_alpha   90.00
_cell.angle_beta   90.00
_cell.angle_gamma   90.00
#
_symmetry.space_group_name_H-M   'P 1'
#
loop_
_entity.id
_entity.type
_entity.pdbx_description
1 polymer ?
#
loop_
_entity_poly.entity_id
_entity_poly.type
_entity_poly.pdbx_seq_one_letter_code
_entity_poly.pdbx_strand_id
1 'polypeptide(L)'
;LHKHVAYLIDSLWDWAGKFLKDWECMTTLLLKNAEDSGEALSDAHESALIEIILATVREAAEGHPPVGRGAAKKILSVKEKKIQLEDCTKITEHFIMVLPQLLAKYSTDAQKVANLLQIPQYYDLDVYSTEHLKKHLDALLRGVKDIVAKHSDMSVLEASSRTYYILCNEDIAIYSQVDRARTQLIDELMGQLNQLLDGFWQKEEGFCMDAGKISRMQSALRRVAAFHNTHDLTKWNLYDKTSELLVFEMEHGSLPGLMILPALQCTYFSLLWQLAAVSENSPKKTLFALQRELRRFSQICMCFLHHKEKDVREKAFMILCDWLLILSHQDSNNNEESVGLLDYLPNTSLQEKLLLFIQEHVFIEEEEESKDLTEEEERKDESCKLDNLHKKRSLLAAYCKLIVYNVVEMTAAAEIYKYYVKTYNDFGDIIKETLSRMRHNNKIQSAKTLILCLQQLFQTHAESQDSSSGVDFSCASFTNMKELARRFSLTFGWDQVKSRESVAMIHKEGIEFAFRGATGVDGKSLPPNLSFLLIISEFSNKLLKPDKRLVYGYLQRYIAEPLPCRGDEWQPLIWYRNSLLA
;
A
#
# COMPACT_ATOMS: atom_id res chain seq x y z
N LEU A 1 9.73 12.66 -27.37
CA LEU A 1 9.14 13.64 -26.41
C LEU A 1 8.06 13.01 -25.53
N HIS A 2 7.16 12.15 -26.04
CA HIS A 2 6.24 11.38 -25.19
C HIS A 2 6.75 9.94 -24.99
N LYS A 3 6.85 9.49 -23.73
CA LYS A 3 7.14 8.09 -23.35
C LYS A 3 5.86 7.30 -23.01
N HIS A 4 4.73 7.98 -22.85
CA HIS A 4 3.45 7.40 -22.48
C HIS A 4 2.42 7.66 -23.58
N VAL A 5 1.90 6.59 -24.18
CA VAL A 5 0.90 6.66 -25.25
C VAL A 5 -0.36 7.41 -24.79
N ALA A 6 -0.82 7.16 -23.56
CA ALA A 6 -2.01 7.85 -23.00
C ALA A 6 -1.90 9.39 -23.06
N TYR A 7 -0.72 9.96 -22.81
CA TYR A 7 -0.52 11.41 -22.84
C TYR A 7 -0.46 11.96 -24.27
N LEU A 8 0.02 11.14 -25.22
CA LEU A 8 0.01 11.48 -26.63
C LEU A 8 -1.43 11.50 -27.17
N ILE A 9 -2.23 10.49 -26.83
CA ILE A 9 -3.63 10.40 -27.26
C ILE A 9 -4.45 11.58 -26.72
N ASP A 10 -4.35 11.88 -25.42
CA ASP A 10 -5.00 13.03 -24.79
C ASP A 10 -4.65 14.36 -25.49
N SER A 11 -3.36 14.56 -25.81
CA SER A 11 -2.90 15.78 -26.48
C SER A 11 -3.46 15.94 -27.90
N LEU A 12 -3.87 14.84 -28.54
CA LEU A 12 -4.42 14.81 -29.89
C LEU A 12 -5.95 14.65 -29.91
N TRP A 13 -6.59 14.40 -28.76
CA TRP A 13 -7.99 13.98 -28.67
C TRP A 13 -8.96 14.98 -29.29
N ASP A 14 -8.78 16.27 -28.96
CA ASP A 14 -9.64 17.35 -29.43
C ASP A 14 -9.52 17.60 -30.94
N TRP A 15 -8.32 17.38 -31.51
CA TRP A 15 -8.03 17.69 -32.91
C TRP A 15 -8.23 16.49 -33.85
N ALA A 16 -7.88 15.30 -33.39
CA ALA A 16 -7.84 14.08 -34.20
C ALA A 16 -8.80 12.99 -33.71
N GLY A 17 -9.77 13.31 -32.84
CA GLY A 17 -10.66 12.33 -32.22
C GLY A 17 -11.38 11.39 -33.20
N LYS A 18 -11.76 11.86 -34.41
CA LYS A 18 -12.34 10.97 -35.45
C LYS A 18 -11.35 9.93 -35.97
N PHE A 19 -10.10 10.33 -36.18
CA PHE A 19 -9.02 9.44 -36.64
C PHE A 19 -8.62 8.47 -35.53
N LEU A 20 -8.55 8.95 -34.28
CA LEU A 20 -8.18 8.15 -33.11
C LEU A 20 -9.24 7.08 -32.75
N LYS A 21 -10.49 7.28 -33.17
CA LYS A 21 -11.61 6.33 -32.98
C LYS A 21 -11.82 5.38 -34.17
N ASP A 22 -10.96 5.42 -35.17
CA ASP A 22 -11.01 4.47 -36.30
C ASP A 22 -10.38 3.12 -35.92
N TRP A 23 -11.03 2.43 -34.96
CA TRP A 23 -10.56 1.15 -34.45
C TRP A 23 -10.56 0.06 -35.52
N GLU A 24 -11.48 0.13 -36.50
CA GLU A 24 -11.53 -0.80 -37.62
C GLU A 24 -10.27 -0.74 -38.48
N CYS A 25 -9.81 0.46 -38.83
CA CYS A 25 -8.55 0.63 -39.53
C CYS A 25 -7.38 0.08 -38.71
N MET A 26 -7.30 0.43 -37.42
CA MET A 26 -6.19 0.01 -36.55
C MET A 26 -6.13 -1.51 -36.38
N THR A 27 -7.27 -2.18 -36.15
CA THR A 27 -7.29 -3.65 -35.99
C THR A 27 -7.10 -4.39 -37.30
N THR A 28 -7.55 -3.83 -38.42
CA THR A 28 -7.26 -4.39 -39.76
C THR A 28 -5.76 -4.38 -40.03
N LEU A 29 -5.05 -3.29 -39.69
CA LEU A 29 -3.59 -3.23 -39.79
C LEU A 29 -2.90 -4.30 -38.93
N LEU A 30 -3.40 -4.54 -37.72
CA LEU A 30 -2.89 -5.60 -36.85
C LEU A 30 -3.22 -7.01 -37.34
N LEU A 31 -4.30 -7.22 -38.10
CA LEU A 31 -4.68 -8.55 -38.59
C LEU A 31 -4.17 -8.89 -39.98
N LYS A 32 -3.66 -7.90 -40.75
CA LYS A 32 -3.07 -8.14 -42.07
C LYS A 32 -1.89 -9.12 -41.99
N ASN A 33 -1.87 -10.07 -42.92
CA ASN A 33 -0.76 -11.02 -43.07
C ASN A 33 0.37 -10.38 -43.89
N ALA A 34 1.61 -10.72 -43.56
CA ALA A 34 2.80 -10.25 -44.28
C ALA A 34 2.81 -10.62 -45.76
N GLU A 35 2.01 -11.61 -46.16
CA GLU A 35 1.92 -12.10 -47.54
C GLU A 35 1.08 -11.19 -48.46
N ASP A 36 0.15 -10.38 -47.92
CA ASP A 36 -0.85 -9.64 -48.71
C ASP A 36 -0.42 -8.21 -49.09
N SER A 37 0.58 -7.65 -48.41
CA SER A 37 1.12 -6.32 -48.69
C SER A 37 2.57 -6.28 -48.24
N GLY A 38 3.52 -6.14 -49.16
CA GLY A 38 4.96 -6.39 -48.97
C GLY A 38 5.72 -5.62 -47.86
N GLU A 39 5.04 -4.90 -46.98
CA GLU A 39 5.59 -4.34 -45.73
C GLU A 39 4.66 -4.69 -44.55
N ALA A 40 5.04 -5.71 -43.77
CA ALA A 40 4.38 -6.04 -42.51
C ALA A 40 4.80 -5.05 -41.41
N LEU A 41 3.92 -4.83 -40.42
CA LEU A 41 4.30 -4.08 -39.22
C LEU A 41 5.41 -4.83 -38.48
N SER A 42 6.39 -4.09 -37.96
CA SER A 42 7.37 -4.65 -37.04
C SER A 42 6.72 -4.95 -35.70
N ASP A 43 7.32 -5.85 -34.92
CA ASP A 43 6.85 -6.20 -33.58
C ASP A 43 6.67 -4.96 -32.67
N ALA A 44 7.60 -4.01 -32.74
CA ALA A 44 7.54 -2.75 -32.02
C ALA A 44 6.38 -1.85 -32.48
N HIS A 45 6.09 -1.81 -33.79
CA HIS A 45 4.94 -1.07 -34.33
C HIS A 45 3.62 -1.72 -33.91
N GLU A 46 3.53 -3.05 -33.88
CA GLU A 46 2.34 -3.75 -33.39
C GLU A 46 2.09 -3.46 -31.90
N SER A 47 3.13 -3.54 -31.05
CA SER A 47 3.04 -3.22 -29.62
C SER A 47 2.56 -1.78 -29.39
N ALA A 48 3.15 -0.81 -30.10
CA ALA A 48 2.75 0.59 -30.01
C ALA A 48 1.31 0.81 -30.49
N LEU A 49 0.89 0.14 -31.57
CA LEU A 49 -0.48 0.27 -32.08
C LEU A 49 -1.52 -0.33 -31.13
N ILE A 50 -1.21 -1.45 -30.46
CA ILE A 50 -2.08 -2.03 -29.43
C ILE A 50 -2.22 -1.09 -28.23
N GLU A 51 -1.12 -0.47 -27.79
CA GLU A 51 -1.17 0.56 -26.73
C GLU A 51 -2.00 1.79 -27.15
N ILE A 52 -1.88 2.22 -28.41
CA ILE A 52 -2.68 3.31 -28.97
C ILE A 52 -4.15 2.95 -28.96
N ILE A 53 -4.52 1.75 -29.44
CA ILE A 53 -5.90 1.26 -29.42
C ILE A 53 -6.46 1.27 -27.98
N LEU A 54 -5.73 0.72 -27.02
CA LEU A 54 -6.18 0.68 -25.64
C LEU A 54 -6.37 2.09 -25.07
N ALA A 55 -5.44 3.00 -25.33
CA ALA A 55 -5.54 4.39 -24.87
C ALA A 55 -6.74 5.12 -25.50
N THR A 56 -7.01 4.95 -26.80
CA THR A 56 -8.15 5.59 -27.46
C THR A 56 -9.49 4.99 -27.03
N VAL A 57 -9.54 3.66 -26.81
CA VAL A 57 -10.72 2.99 -26.22
C VAL A 57 -11.00 3.52 -24.82
N ARG A 58 -9.98 3.58 -23.95
CA ARG A 58 -10.12 4.09 -22.59
C ARG A 58 -10.61 5.53 -22.57
N GLU A 59 -9.99 6.41 -23.34
CA GLU A 59 -10.36 7.83 -23.34
C GLU A 59 -11.77 8.09 -23.90
N ALA A 60 -12.19 7.31 -24.91
CA ALA A 60 -13.58 7.32 -25.39
C ALA A 60 -14.58 6.82 -24.35
N ALA A 61 -14.25 5.74 -23.64
CA ALA A 61 -15.15 5.11 -22.70
C ALA A 61 -15.22 5.82 -21.34
N GLU A 62 -14.13 6.40 -20.85
CA GLU A 62 -14.09 7.11 -19.55
C GLU A 62 -14.51 8.59 -19.66
N GLY A 63 -14.30 9.20 -20.83
CA GLY A 63 -14.68 10.60 -21.10
C GLY A 63 -13.86 11.65 -20.35
N HIS A 64 -12.76 11.26 -19.68
CA HIS A 64 -11.85 12.16 -19.01
C HIS A 64 -10.38 11.94 -19.42
N PRO A 65 -9.54 12.98 -19.38
CA PRO A 65 -8.10 12.87 -19.60
C PRO A 65 -7.42 11.84 -18.68
N PRO A 66 -6.24 11.32 -19.05
CA PRO A 66 -5.45 10.44 -18.20
C PRO A 66 -5.01 11.13 -16.90
N VAL A 67 -4.62 10.30 -15.92
CA VAL A 67 -4.13 10.75 -14.61
C VAL A 67 -3.01 11.78 -14.80
N GLY A 68 -3.16 12.96 -14.20
CA GLY A 68 -2.21 14.08 -14.28
C GLY A 68 -2.52 15.15 -15.32
N ARG A 69 -3.49 14.94 -16.22
CA ARG A 69 -3.91 15.92 -17.26
C ARG A 69 -5.29 16.54 -16.98
N GLY A 70 -6.18 15.80 -16.33
CA GLY A 70 -7.55 16.23 -16.05
C GLY A 70 -7.77 16.75 -14.62
N ALA A 71 -8.83 17.54 -14.43
CA ALA A 71 -9.34 17.84 -13.08
C ALA A 71 -9.92 16.57 -12.44
N ALA A 72 -9.71 16.37 -11.14
CA ALA A 72 -9.99 15.13 -10.41
C ALA A 72 -11.43 14.58 -10.54
N LYS A 73 -12.41 15.41 -10.95
CA LYS A 73 -13.79 15.01 -11.26
C LYS A 73 -14.37 15.90 -12.37
N LYS A 74 -14.06 15.61 -13.64
CA LYS A 74 -14.76 16.28 -14.77
C LYS A 74 -16.20 15.80 -14.81
N ILE A 75 -17.15 16.71 -14.64
CA ILE A 75 -18.59 16.41 -14.81
C ILE A 75 -18.90 16.50 -16.31
N LEU A 76 -19.29 15.38 -16.91
CA LEU A 76 -19.67 15.33 -18.32
C LEU A 76 -21.03 16.01 -18.54
N SER A 77 -21.09 16.85 -19.58
CA SER A 77 -22.34 17.39 -20.10
C SER A 77 -23.23 16.28 -20.68
N VAL A 78 -24.54 16.57 -20.82
CA VAL A 78 -25.50 15.62 -21.42
C VAL A 78 -25.06 15.18 -22.82
N LYS A 79 -24.48 16.11 -23.60
CA LYS A 79 -23.96 15.82 -24.93
C LYS A 79 -22.74 14.89 -24.89
N GLU A 80 -21.79 15.14 -23.98
CA GLU A 80 -20.61 14.28 -23.82
C GLU A 80 -21.00 12.88 -23.35
N LYS A 81 -21.94 12.75 -22.41
CA LYS A 81 -22.46 11.44 -21.97
C LYS A 81 -23.11 10.65 -23.10
N LYS A 82 -23.85 11.33 -23.98
CA LYS A 82 -24.43 10.68 -25.17
C LYS A 82 -23.35 10.17 -26.12
N ILE A 83 -22.32 10.97 -26.37
CA ILE A 83 -21.19 10.58 -27.23
C ILE A 83 -20.43 9.39 -26.61
N GLN A 84 -20.16 9.44 -25.31
CA GLN A 84 -19.51 8.36 -24.56
C GLN A 84 -20.27 7.04 -24.71
N LEU A 85 -21.60 7.06 -24.53
CA LEU A 85 -22.43 5.86 -24.70
C LEU A 85 -22.37 5.33 -26.15
N GLU A 86 -22.52 6.21 -27.14
CA GLU A 86 -22.41 5.84 -28.56
C GLU A 86 -21.04 5.24 -28.89
N ASP A 87 -19.96 5.76 -28.30
CA ASP A 87 -18.61 5.24 -28.47
C ASP A 87 -18.46 3.86 -27.80
N CYS A 88 -18.96 3.67 -26.57
CA CYS A 88 -18.95 2.37 -25.89
C CYS A 88 -19.69 1.29 -26.71
N THR A 89 -20.85 1.61 -27.27
CA THR A 89 -21.58 0.69 -28.15
C THR A 89 -20.74 0.32 -29.38
N LYS A 90 -20.10 1.29 -30.05
CA LYS A 90 -19.22 1.04 -31.21
C LYS A 90 -17.98 0.21 -30.86
N ILE A 91 -17.33 0.50 -29.74
CA ILE A 91 -16.22 -0.29 -29.20
C ILE A 91 -16.67 -1.74 -29.06
N THR A 92 -17.83 -1.94 -28.44
CA THR A 92 -18.38 -3.26 -28.16
C THR A 92 -18.69 -4.02 -29.44
N GLU A 93 -19.47 -3.45 -30.35
CA GLU A 93 -19.84 -4.07 -31.63
C GLU A 93 -18.60 -4.50 -32.44
N HIS A 94 -17.57 -3.66 -32.48
CA HIS A 94 -16.34 -3.94 -33.20
C HIS A 94 -15.48 -5.02 -32.51
N PHE A 95 -15.13 -4.81 -31.24
CA PHE A 95 -14.16 -5.67 -30.55
C PHE A 95 -14.73 -7.03 -30.14
N ILE A 96 -16.05 -7.19 -30.00
CA ILE A 96 -16.66 -8.52 -29.82
C ILE A 96 -16.22 -9.48 -30.93
N MET A 97 -16.16 -9.00 -32.17
CA MET A 97 -15.82 -9.81 -33.33
C MET A 97 -14.32 -10.01 -33.52
N VAL A 98 -13.54 -8.96 -33.22
CA VAL A 98 -12.12 -8.86 -33.60
C VAL A 98 -11.17 -9.24 -32.46
N LEU A 99 -11.54 -8.97 -31.20
CA LEU A 99 -10.69 -9.26 -30.05
C LEU A 99 -10.26 -10.73 -29.94
N PRO A 100 -11.13 -11.73 -30.16
CA PRO A 100 -10.69 -13.13 -30.13
C PRO A 100 -9.59 -13.45 -31.15
N GLN A 101 -9.62 -12.79 -32.31
CA GLN A 101 -8.62 -12.98 -33.39
C GLN A 101 -7.28 -12.34 -33.00
N LEU A 102 -7.32 -11.13 -32.44
CA LEU A 102 -6.13 -10.45 -31.93
C LEU A 102 -5.47 -11.25 -30.79
N LEU A 103 -6.28 -11.74 -29.85
CA LEU A 103 -5.80 -12.59 -28.75
C LEU A 103 -5.16 -13.87 -29.27
N ALA A 104 -5.72 -14.50 -30.30
CA ALA A 104 -5.13 -15.67 -30.93
C ALA A 104 -3.78 -15.35 -31.61
N LYS A 105 -3.72 -14.27 -32.40
CA LYS A 105 -2.50 -13.83 -33.11
C LYS A 105 -1.36 -13.52 -32.14
N TYR A 106 -1.65 -12.78 -31.07
CA TYR A 106 -0.64 -12.30 -30.13
C TYR A 106 -0.52 -13.17 -28.87
N SER A 107 -1.08 -14.38 -28.87
CA SER A 107 -1.24 -15.20 -27.66
C SER A 107 0.05 -15.55 -26.90
N THR A 108 1.24 -15.38 -27.48
CA THR A 108 2.53 -15.63 -26.83
C THR A 108 3.16 -14.39 -26.22
N ASP A 109 2.70 -13.18 -26.56
CA ASP A 109 3.26 -11.91 -26.10
C ASP A 109 2.48 -11.40 -24.88
N ALA A 110 3.13 -11.41 -23.72
CA ALA A 110 2.48 -11.04 -22.46
C ALA A 110 2.00 -9.58 -22.44
N GLN A 111 2.81 -8.64 -22.94
CA GLN A 111 2.49 -7.21 -22.89
C GLN A 111 1.32 -6.88 -23.82
N LYS A 112 1.35 -7.39 -25.06
CA LYS A 112 0.26 -7.21 -26.04
C LYS A 112 -1.04 -7.81 -25.52
N VAL A 113 -0.98 -9.03 -24.98
CA VAL A 113 -2.17 -9.73 -24.45
C VAL A 113 -2.74 -9.02 -23.22
N ALA A 114 -1.91 -8.58 -22.28
CA ALA A 114 -2.36 -7.82 -21.11
C ALA A 114 -3.10 -6.54 -21.52
N ASN A 115 -2.62 -5.81 -22.53
CA ASN A 115 -3.29 -4.63 -23.06
C ASN A 115 -4.62 -4.97 -23.76
N LEU A 116 -4.65 -6.01 -24.61
CA LEU A 116 -5.87 -6.42 -25.31
C LEU A 116 -6.97 -6.89 -24.35
N LEU A 117 -6.61 -7.62 -23.28
CA LEU A 117 -7.55 -8.10 -22.27
C LEU A 117 -8.13 -6.98 -21.39
N GLN A 118 -7.62 -5.75 -21.47
CA GLN A 118 -8.23 -4.60 -20.81
C GLN A 118 -9.41 -4.02 -21.60
N ILE A 119 -9.57 -4.32 -22.89
CA ILE A 119 -10.64 -3.75 -23.74
C ILE A 119 -12.05 -4.15 -23.26
N PRO A 120 -12.33 -5.42 -22.87
CA PRO A 120 -13.67 -5.83 -22.44
C PRO A 120 -14.25 -5.05 -21.25
N GLN A 121 -13.41 -4.37 -20.46
CA GLN A 121 -13.90 -3.56 -19.34
C GLN A 121 -14.71 -2.33 -19.74
N TYR A 122 -14.61 -1.95 -21.02
CA TYR A 122 -15.32 -0.81 -21.60
C TYR A 122 -16.53 -1.24 -22.44
N TYR A 123 -16.90 -2.52 -22.41
CA TYR A 123 -18.05 -3.01 -23.17
C TYR A 123 -19.37 -2.54 -22.57
N ASP A 124 -20.28 -2.16 -23.47
CA ASP A 124 -21.70 -2.07 -23.22
C ASP A 124 -22.29 -3.48 -23.33
N LEU A 125 -22.33 -4.19 -22.21
CA LEU A 125 -22.69 -5.61 -22.17
C LEU A 125 -24.16 -5.88 -22.58
N ASP A 126 -25.02 -4.86 -22.61
CA ASP A 126 -26.40 -4.99 -23.11
C ASP A 126 -26.43 -5.39 -24.60
N VAL A 127 -25.39 -5.02 -25.35
CA VAL A 127 -25.21 -5.37 -26.78
C VAL A 127 -25.18 -6.89 -26.99
N TYR A 128 -24.69 -7.67 -26.02
CA TYR A 128 -24.68 -9.13 -26.07
C TYR A 128 -26.08 -9.77 -26.01
N SER A 129 -27.13 -9.01 -25.69
CA SER A 129 -28.51 -9.49 -25.77
C SER A 129 -28.91 -9.93 -27.18
N THR A 130 -28.22 -9.42 -28.20
CA THR A 130 -28.48 -9.76 -29.59
C THR A 130 -27.89 -11.12 -29.95
N GLU A 131 -28.73 -12.08 -30.40
CA GLU A 131 -28.35 -13.49 -30.60
C GLU A 131 -27.12 -13.69 -31.50
N HIS A 132 -26.93 -12.83 -32.51
CA HIS A 132 -25.82 -12.96 -33.45
C HIS A 132 -24.44 -12.66 -32.84
N LEU A 133 -24.37 -11.89 -31.74
CA LEU A 133 -23.12 -11.55 -31.06
C LEU A 133 -22.75 -12.55 -29.96
N LYS A 134 -23.72 -13.33 -29.46
CA LYS A 134 -23.47 -14.39 -28.46
C LYS A 134 -22.49 -15.45 -28.95
N LYS A 135 -22.48 -15.77 -30.25
CA LYS A 135 -21.52 -16.73 -30.83
C LYS A 135 -20.05 -16.30 -30.68
N HIS A 136 -19.79 -14.99 -30.62
CA HIS A 136 -18.44 -14.45 -30.46
C HIS A 136 -17.98 -14.49 -29.00
N LEU A 137 -18.90 -14.54 -28.04
CA LEU A 137 -18.58 -14.75 -26.63
C LEU A 137 -17.84 -16.07 -26.40
N ASP A 138 -18.29 -17.16 -27.02
CA ASP A 138 -17.60 -18.46 -26.92
C ASP A 138 -16.19 -18.43 -27.52
N ALA A 139 -15.96 -17.63 -28.56
CA ALA A 139 -14.62 -17.45 -29.12
C ALA A 139 -13.73 -16.66 -28.16
N LEU A 140 -14.26 -15.60 -27.54
CA LEU A 140 -13.53 -14.82 -26.53
C LEU A 140 -13.19 -15.68 -25.31
N LEU A 141 -14.16 -16.37 -24.71
CA LEU A 141 -13.95 -17.19 -23.50
C LEU A 141 -12.93 -18.30 -23.75
N ARG A 142 -12.97 -18.96 -24.92
CA ARG A 142 -11.93 -19.93 -25.32
C ARG A 142 -10.57 -19.27 -25.49
N GLY A 143 -10.49 -18.12 -26.16
CA GLY A 143 -9.24 -17.38 -26.33
C GLY A 143 -8.60 -16.99 -24.99
N VAL A 144 -9.39 -16.47 -24.04
CA VAL A 144 -8.91 -16.12 -22.69
C VAL A 144 -8.48 -17.37 -21.93
N LYS A 145 -9.22 -18.47 -22.01
CA LYS A 145 -8.84 -19.76 -21.41
C LYS A 145 -7.49 -20.26 -21.94
N ASP A 146 -7.28 -20.22 -23.26
CA ASP A 146 -6.02 -20.64 -23.89
C ASP A 146 -4.85 -19.75 -23.46
N ILE A 147 -5.07 -18.45 -23.31
CA ILE A 147 -4.09 -17.50 -22.78
C ILE A 147 -3.69 -17.88 -21.35
N VAL A 148 -4.66 -18.10 -20.46
CA VAL A 148 -4.40 -18.48 -19.05
C VAL A 148 -3.58 -19.77 -18.97
N ALA A 149 -3.81 -20.74 -19.86
CA ALA A 149 -3.04 -21.98 -19.91
C ALA A 149 -1.58 -21.79 -20.37
N LYS A 150 -1.32 -20.81 -21.24
CA LYS A 150 0.02 -20.54 -21.82
C LYS A 150 0.87 -19.60 -20.96
N HIS A 151 0.25 -18.73 -20.16
CA HIS A 151 0.96 -17.68 -19.41
C HIS A 151 1.11 -18.00 -17.92
N SER A 152 2.14 -17.38 -17.33
CA SER A 152 2.40 -17.31 -15.88
C SER A 152 2.77 -15.88 -15.41
N ASP A 153 2.70 -14.91 -16.33
CA ASP A 153 2.86 -13.49 -16.05
C ASP A 153 1.64 -12.94 -15.31
N MET A 154 1.87 -12.19 -14.23
CA MET A 154 0.78 -11.74 -13.36
C MET A 154 -0.15 -10.73 -14.05
N SER A 155 0.39 -9.84 -14.90
CA SER A 155 -0.42 -8.83 -15.58
C SER A 155 -1.43 -9.46 -16.55
N VAL A 156 -1.01 -10.50 -17.27
CA VAL A 156 -1.87 -11.29 -18.16
C VAL A 156 -2.94 -12.05 -17.37
N LEU A 157 -2.54 -12.69 -16.28
CA LEU A 157 -3.46 -13.49 -15.45
C LEU A 157 -4.49 -12.63 -14.73
N GLU A 158 -4.09 -11.48 -14.18
CA GLU A 158 -5.00 -10.51 -13.57
C GLU A 158 -5.95 -9.89 -14.60
N ALA A 159 -5.46 -9.52 -15.79
CA ALA A 159 -6.32 -9.02 -16.87
C ALA A 159 -7.32 -10.08 -17.36
N SER A 160 -6.89 -11.34 -17.45
CA SER A 160 -7.76 -12.48 -17.79
C SER A 160 -8.83 -12.70 -16.72
N SER A 161 -8.43 -12.69 -15.45
CA SER A 161 -9.33 -12.83 -14.30
C SER A 161 -10.35 -11.69 -14.25
N ARG A 162 -9.90 -10.45 -14.47
CA ARG A 162 -10.74 -9.26 -14.54
C ARG A 162 -11.72 -9.31 -15.71
N THR A 163 -11.30 -9.82 -16.86
CA THR A 163 -12.19 -10.04 -18.02
C THR A 163 -13.35 -10.96 -17.65
N TYR A 164 -13.06 -12.11 -17.01
CA TYR A 164 -14.11 -13.00 -16.52
C TYR A 164 -15.00 -12.32 -15.47
N TYR A 165 -14.44 -11.52 -14.56
CA TYR A 165 -15.22 -10.80 -13.54
C TYR A 165 -16.23 -9.84 -14.17
N ILE A 166 -15.81 -9.09 -15.19
CA ILE A 166 -16.67 -8.10 -15.85
C ILE A 166 -17.76 -8.77 -16.67
N LEU A 167 -17.41 -9.83 -17.41
CA LEU A 167 -18.38 -10.57 -18.22
C LEU A 167 -19.37 -11.39 -17.37
N CYS A 168 -18.99 -11.75 -16.15
CA CYS A 168 -19.82 -12.55 -15.24
C CYS A 168 -20.68 -11.66 -14.32
N ASN A 169 -21.43 -10.75 -14.93
CA ASN A 169 -22.43 -9.93 -14.24
C ASN A 169 -23.79 -10.65 -14.25
N GLU A 170 -24.36 -10.87 -13.06
CA GLU A 170 -25.63 -11.59 -12.85
C GLU A 170 -26.83 -10.95 -13.56
N ASP A 171 -26.78 -9.63 -13.77
CA ASP A 171 -27.88 -8.87 -14.37
C ASP A 171 -27.99 -9.04 -15.91
N ILE A 172 -27.03 -9.75 -16.52
CA ILE A 172 -26.88 -9.78 -17.98
C ILE A 172 -27.19 -11.16 -18.54
N ALA A 173 -27.84 -11.20 -19.71
CA ALA A 173 -28.29 -12.42 -20.36
C ALA A 173 -27.19 -13.46 -20.67
N ILE A 174 -25.91 -13.05 -20.68
CA ILE A 174 -24.76 -13.94 -20.92
C ILE A 174 -24.21 -14.61 -19.66
N TYR A 175 -24.71 -14.24 -18.47
CA TYR A 175 -24.18 -14.67 -17.19
C TYR A 175 -23.96 -16.18 -17.10
N SER A 176 -25.00 -16.98 -17.38
CA SER A 176 -24.95 -18.44 -17.22
C SER A 176 -23.89 -19.12 -18.10
N GLN A 177 -23.65 -18.57 -19.30
CA GLN A 177 -22.64 -19.05 -20.24
C GLN A 177 -21.23 -18.71 -19.75
N VAL A 178 -21.02 -17.47 -19.30
CA VAL A 178 -19.74 -17.01 -18.76
C VAL A 178 -19.41 -17.72 -17.45
N ASP A 179 -20.38 -17.87 -16.55
CA ASP A 179 -20.22 -18.57 -15.28
C ASP A 179 -19.81 -20.03 -15.51
N ARG A 180 -20.48 -20.73 -16.42
CA ARG A 180 -20.09 -22.11 -16.79
C ARG A 180 -18.64 -22.19 -17.31
N ALA A 181 -18.25 -21.28 -18.19
CA ALA A 181 -16.88 -21.25 -18.72
C ALA A 181 -15.85 -20.92 -17.63
N ARG A 182 -16.18 -20.00 -16.72
CA ARG A 182 -15.38 -19.64 -15.54
C ARG A 182 -15.20 -20.84 -14.62
N THR A 183 -16.29 -21.51 -14.22
CA THR A 183 -16.23 -22.69 -13.35
C THR A 183 -15.38 -23.78 -13.99
N GLN A 184 -15.55 -24.07 -15.28
CA GLN A 184 -14.73 -25.06 -15.98
C GLN A 184 -13.25 -24.69 -15.99
N LEU A 185 -12.90 -23.42 -16.21
CA LEU A 185 -11.51 -22.96 -16.15
C LEU A 185 -10.93 -23.16 -14.74
N ILE A 186 -11.67 -22.77 -13.70
CA ILE A 186 -11.23 -22.93 -12.31
C ILE A 186 -11.05 -24.41 -11.96
N ASP A 187 -11.99 -25.28 -12.37
CA ASP A 187 -11.89 -26.73 -12.15
C ASP A 187 -10.61 -27.32 -12.77
N GLU A 188 -10.26 -26.89 -13.98
CA GLU A 188 -9.04 -27.32 -14.66
C GLU A 188 -7.78 -26.81 -13.95
N LEU A 189 -7.77 -25.54 -13.52
CA LEU A 189 -6.65 -24.94 -12.77
C LEU A 189 -6.45 -25.63 -11.41
N MET A 190 -7.54 -25.87 -10.69
CA MET A 190 -7.52 -26.57 -9.40
C MET A 190 -7.12 -28.04 -9.56
N GLY A 191 -7.59 -28.71 -10.61
CA GLY A 191 -7.18 -30.07 -10.96
C GLY A 191 -5.68 -30.17 -11.20
N GLN A 192 -5.09 -29.24 -11.97
CA GLN A 192 -3.65 -29.16 -12.20
C GLN A 192 -2.88 -28.91 -10.89
N LEU A 193 -3.36 -27.97 -10.06
CA LEU A 193 -2.72 -27.66 -8.78
C LEU A 193 -2.75 -28.87 -7.83
N ASN A 194 -3.89 -29.57 -7.73
CA ASN A 194 -4.04 -30.76 -6.89
C ASN A 194 -3.07 -31.87 -7.31
N GLN A 195 -2.98 -32.18 -8.62
CA GLN A 195 -2.04 -33.18 -9.11
C GLN A 195 -0.58 -32.84 -8.77
N LEU A 196 -0.22 -31.56 -8.83
CA LEU A 196 1.13 -31.11 -8.48
C LEU A 196 1.38 -31.20 -6.97
N LEU A 197 0.38 -30.87 -6.14
CA LEU A 197 0.48 -30.96 -4.67
C LEU A 197 0.53 -32.41 -4.20
N ASP A 198 -0.31 -33.29 -4.75
CA ASP A 198 -0.30 -34.71 -4.43
C ASP A 198 1.07 -35.33 -4.77
N GLY A 199 1.62 -34.98 -5.94
CA GLY A 199 2.96 -35.39 -6.34
C GLY A 199 4.09 -34.76 -5.53
N PHE A 200 3.85 -33.64 -4.85
CA PHE A 200 4.77 -33.02 -3.90
C PHE A 200 4.77 -33.77 -2.56
N TRP A 201 3.59 -34.12 -2.03
CA TRP A 201 3.44 -34.80 -0.75
C TRP A 201 3.79 -36.29 -0.77
N GLN A 202 3.64 -36.98 -1.90
CA GLN A 202 3.92 -38.43 -2.00
C GLN A 202 5.41 -38.79 -2.04
N LYS A 203 6.31 -37.83 -2.23
CA LYS A 203 7.74 -38.12 -2.39
C LYS A 203 8.43 -38.11 -1.03
N GLU A 204 8.70 -39.32 -0.53
CA GLU A 204 9.61 -39.55 0.61
C GLU A 204 11.06 -39.12 0.31
N GLU A 205 11.43 -38.91 -0.96
CA GLU A 205 12.70 -38.28 -1.37
C GLU A 205 12.66 -36.77 -1.10
N GLY A 206 12.96 -36.45 0.15
CA GLY A 206 12.87 -35.13 0.74
C GLY A 206 13.62 -34.03 -0.01
N PHE A 207 12.96 -32.87 -0.03
CA PHE A 207 13.57 -31.54 0.00
C PHE A 207 14.26 -31.02 -1.26
N CYS A 208 14.36 -31.80 -2.36
CA CYS A 208 14.95 -31.32 -3.62
C CYS A 208 13.95 -31.34 -4.77
N MET A 209 13.18 -30.25 -4.90
CA MET A 209 12.38 -30.02 -6.09
C MET A 209 13.29 -29.56 -7.23
N ASP A 210 13.23 -30.25 -8.37
CA ASP A 210 13.90 -29.76 -9.58
C ASP A 210 13.27 -28.43 -10.04
N ALA A 211 14.07 -27.61 -10.73
CA ALA A 211 13.64 -26.30 -11.21
C ALA A 211 12.37 -26.35 -12.08
N GLY A 212 12.17 -27.45 -12.83
CA GLY A 212 10.99 -27.64 -13.66
C GLY A 212 9.71 -27.89 -12.86
N LYS A 213 9.78 -28.65 -11.77
CA LYS A 213 8.65 -28.85 -10.84
C LYS A 213 8.33 -27.57 -10.08
N ILE A 214 9.34 -26.82 -9.62
CA ILE A 214 9.16 -25.50 -8.99
C ILE A 214 8.41 -24.57 -9.94
N SER A 215 8.89 -24.44 -11.18
CA SER A 215 8.26 -23.58 -12.19
C SER A 215 6.80 -23.97 -12.50
N ARG A 216 6.51 -25.28 -12.60
CA ARG A 216 5.13 -25.77 -12.81
C ARG A 216 4.22 -25.47 -11.62
N MET A 217 4.69 -25.74 -10.40
CA MET A 217 3.94 -25.45 -9.17
C MET A 217 3.67 -23.94 -9.03
N GLN A 218 4.71 -23.12 -9.22
CA GLN A 218 4.61 -21.67 -9.23
C GLN A 218 3.59 -21.17 -10.26
N SER A 219 3.64 -21.68 -11.49
CA SER A 219 2.72 -21.26 -12.55
C SER A 219 1.28 -21.62 -12.23
N ALA A 220 1.04 -22.83 -11.71
CA ALA A 220 -0.29 -23.26 -11.26
C ALA A 220 -0.81 -22.39 -10.10
N LEU A 221 0.01 -22.16 -9.08
CA LEU A 221 -0.36 -21.31 -7.94
C LEU A 221 -0.64 -19.86 -8.37
N ARG A 222 0.17 -19.28 -9.28
CA ARG A 222 -0.06 -17.92 -9.79
C ARG A 222 -1.38 -17.78 -10.52
N ARG A 223 -1.74 -18.75 -11.37
CA ARG A 223 -3.03 -18.77 -12.07
C ARG A 223 -4.19 -18.79 -11.08
N VAL A 224 -4.13 -19.69 -10.10
CA VAL A 224 -5.17 -19.77 -9.06
C VAL A 224 -5.22 -18.49 -8.22
N ALA A 225 -4.07 -17.94 -7.82
CA ALA A 225 -4.00 -16.71 -7.03
C ALA A 225 -4.62 -15.50 -7.74
N ALA A 226 -4.32 -15.33 -9.04
CA ALA A 226 -4.88 -14.25 -9.85
C ALA A 226 -6.41 -14.36 -9.95
N PHE A 227 -6.94 -15.56 -10.17
CA PHE A 227 -8.38 -15.79 -10.21
C PHE A 227 -9.05 -15.63 -8.84
N HIS A 228 -8.40 -16.07 -7.77
CA HIS A 228 -8.96 -15.98 -6.42
C HIS A 228 -9.14 -14.53 -5.93
N ASN A 229 -8.33 -13.60 -6.45
CA ASN A 229 -8.46 -12.19 -6.11
C ASN A 229 -9.84 -11.61 -6.48
N THR A 230 -10.41 -12.04 -7.62
CA THR A 230 -11.68 -11.47 -8.12
C THR A 230 -12.85 -12.45 -8.16
N HIS A 231 -12.59 -13.74 -7.95
CA HIS A 231 -13.61 -14.79 -7.94
C HIS A 231 -13.57 -15.57 -6.63
N ASP A 232 -14.74 -15.83 -6.04
CA ASP A 232 -14.87 -16.66 -4.85
C ASP A 232 -14.57 -18.13 -5.18
N LEU A 233 -13.43 -18.63 -4.69
CA LEU A 233 -12.98 -20.01 -4.88
C LEU A 233 -13.16 -20.88 -3.62
N THR A 234 -13.96 -20.45 -2.64
CA THR A 234 -14.17 -21.18 -1.38
C THR A 234 -14.62 -22.64 -1.59
N LYS A 235 -15.41 -22.92 -2.63
CA LYS A 235 -15.89 -24.27 -2.99
C LYS A 235 -14.76 -25.28 -3.27
N TRP A 236 -13.58 -24.82 -3.66
CA TRP A 236 -12.44 -25.68 -4.02
C TRP A 236 -11.48 -25.98 -2.86
N ASN A 237 -11.81 -25.52 -1.65
CA ASN A 237 -11.02 -25.71 -0.44
C ASN A 237 -9.53 -25.37 -0.60
N LEU A 238 -9.26 -24.17 -1.16
CA LEU A 238 -7.89 -23.74 -1.42
C LEU A 238 -7.12 -23.40 -0.13
N TYR A 239 -7.84 -22.92 0.90
CA TYR A 239 -7.25 -22.53 2.18
C TYR A 239 -6.41 -23.65 2.79
N ASP A 240 -6.97 -24.86 2.93
CA ASP A 240 -6.26 -25.98 3.57
C ASP A 240 -4.97 -26.32 2.80
N LYS A 241 -5.07 -26.38 1.47
CA LYS A 241 -3.97 -26.72 0.56
C LYS A 241 -2.82 -25.71 0.65
N THR A 242 -3.13 -24.42 0.60
CA THR A 242 -2.10 -23.38 0.65
C THR A 242 -1.62 -23.11 2.06
N SER A 243 -2.46 -23.30 3.09
CA SER A 243 -2.03 -23.25 4.49
C SER A 243 -1.04 -24.37 4.82
N GLU A 244 -1.25 -25.59 4.32
CA GLU A 244 -0.30 -26.71 4.51
C GLU A 244 1.07 -26.39 3.90
N LEU A 245 1.09 -25.85 2.67
CA LEU A 245 2.34 -25.43 2.01
C LEU A 245 3.10 -24.36 2.83
N LEU A 246 2.37 -23.39 3.39
CA LEU A 246 2.96 -22.30 4.18
C LEU A 246 3.47 -22.78 5.54
N VAL A 247 2.77 -23.73 6.17
CA VAL A 247 3.20 -24.35 7.43
C VAL A 247 4.45 -25.21 7.20
N PHE A 248 4.48 -25.96 6.10
CA PHE A 248 5.69 -26.68 5.69
C PHE A 248 6.89 -25.75 5.54
N GLU A 249 6.71 -24.57 4.93
CA GLU A 249 7.81 -23.60 4.85
C GLU A 249 8.22 -23.06 6.21
N MET A 250 7.26 -22.78 7.10
CA MET A 250 7.54 -22.33 8.46
C MET A 250 8.37 -23.36 9.25
N GLU A 251 8.18 -24.66 9.00
CA GLU A 251 8.89 -25.75 9.69
C GLU A 251 10.25 -26.09 9.05
N HIS A 252 10.37 -25.98 7.72
CA HIS A 252 11.53 -26.50 6.97
C HIS A 252 12.38 -25.43 6.25
N GLY A 253 11.85 -24.23 5.98
CA GLY A 253 12.61 -23.13 5.37
C GLY A 253 13.15 -23.38 3.95
N SER A 254 12.53 -24.30 3.20
CA SER A 254 13.08 -24.94 1.99
C SER A 254 12.41 -24.51 0.69
N LEU A 255 11.21 -23.92 0.75
CA LEU A 255 10.45 -23.50 -0.40
C LEU A 255 11.01 -22.18 -0.98
N PRO A 256 11.02 -22.03 -2.31
CA PRO A 256 11.33 -20.75 -2.95
C PRO A 256 10.21 -19.73 -2.72
N GLY A 257 10.55 -18.45 -2.55
CA GLY A 257 9.59 -17.34 -2.41
C GLY A 257 8.62 -17.22 -3.58
N LEU A 258 9.04 -17.64 -4.78
CA LEU A 258 8.17 -17.71 -5.96
C LEU A 258 6.96 -18.64 -5.79
N MET A 259 7.02 -19.64 -4.91
CA MET A 259 5.89 -20.49 -4.50
C MET A 259 5.16 -19.93 -3.28
N ILE A 260 5.91 -19.38 -2.32
CA ILE A 260 5.37 -18.83 -1.07
C ILE A 260 4.45 -17.64 -1.34
N LEU A 261 4.85 -16.73 -2.24
CA LEU A 261 4.10 -15.50 -2.54
C LEU A 261 2.67 -15.77 -3.06
N PRO A 262 2.48 -16.58 -4.13
CA PRO A 262 1.13 -16.99 -4.54
C PRO A 262 0.37 -17.76 -3.46
N ALA A 263 1.03 -18.61 -2.66
CA ALA A 263 0.36 -19.34 -1.58
C ALA A 263 -0.14 -18.40 -0.47
N LEU A 264 0.64 -17.38 -0.09
CA LEU A 264 0.21 -16.31 0.82
C LEU A 264 -1.01 -15.58 0.25
N GLN A 265 -1.00 -15.24 -1.04
CA GLN A 265 -2.15 -14.59 -1.70
C GLN A 265 -3.39 -15.47 -1.70
N CYS A 266 -3.26 -16.75 -2.05
CA CYS A 266 -4.37 -17.70 -2.05
C CYS A 266 -4.97 -17.88 -0.66
N THR A 267 -4.16 -18.05 0.38
CA THR A 267 -4.62 -18.18 1.76
C THR A 267 -5.29 -16.88 2.22
N TYR A 268 -4.70 -15.72 1.89
CA TYR A 268 -5.26 -14.40 2.16
C TYR A 268 -6.66 -14.23 1.54
N PHE A 269 -6.80 -14.48 0.23
CA PHE A 269 -8.08 -14.34 -0.45
C PHE A 269 -9.11 -15.36 0.04
N SER A 270 -8.71 -16.60 0.37
CA SER A 270 -9.62 -17.59 0.95
C SER A 270 -10.29 -17.06 2.20
N LEU A 271 -9.49 -16.48 3.10
CA LEU A 271 -9.96 -15.93 4.37
C LEU A 271 -10.79 -14.66 4.16
N LEU A 272 -10.43 -13.81 3.19
CA LEU A 272 -11.23 -12.62 2.86
C LEU A 272 -12.62 -12.99 2.32
N TRP A 273 -12.71 -13.98 1.42
CA TRP A 273 -14.00 -14.45 0.90
C TRP A 273 -14.85 -15.10 1.98
N GLN A 274 -14.24 -15.92 2.84
CA GLN A 274 -14.92 -16.47 4.01
C GLN A 274 -15.43 -15.37 4.94
N LEU A 275 -14.62 -14.34 5.20
CA LEU A 275 -15.01 -13.18 6.02
C LEU A 275 -16.15 -12.40 5.36
N ALA A 276 -16.09 -12.14 4.05
CA ALA A 276 -17.14 -11.44 3.32
C ALA A 276 -18.47 -12.20 3.30
N ALA A 277 -18.42 -13.54 3.36
CA ALA A 277 -19.59 -14.40 3.46
C ALA A 277 -20.18 -14.47 4.87
N VAL A 278 -19.50 -13.95 5.90
CA VAL A 278 -20.05 -13.88 7.25
C VAL A 278 -21.18 -12.85 7.29
N SER A 279 -22.39 -13.32 7.60
CA SER A 279 -23.54 -12.47 7.93
C SER A 279 -23.75 -12.39 9.44
N GLU A 280 -24.53 -11.42 9.91
CA GLU A 280 -24.89 -11.27 11.34
C GLU A 280 -25.53 -12.53 11.95
N ASN A 281 -26.16 -13.37 11.11
CA ASN A 281 -26.83 -14.60 11.52
C ASN A 281 -25.98 -15.87 11.33
N SER A 282 -24.69 -15.73 11.01
CA SER A 282 -23.82 -16.89 10.80
C SER A 282 -23.68 -17.73 12.07
N PRO A 283 -23.68 -19.07 11.97
CA PRO A 283 -23.60 -19.94 13.13
C PRO A 283 -22.25 -19.79 13.84
N LYS A 284 -22.27 -19.74 15.18
CA LYS A 284 -21.08 -19.55 16.03
C LYS A 284 -19.93 -20.51 15.69
N LYS A 285 -20.23 -21.75 15.30
CA LYS A 285 -19.22 -22.75 14.90
C LYS A 285 -18.38 -22.28 13.71
N THR A 286 -19.00 -21.64 12.72
CA THR A 286 -18.29 -21.12 11.53
C THR A 286 -17.42 -19.93 11.90
N LEU A 287 -17.88 -19.05 12.79
CA LEU A 287 -17.08 -17.95 13.31
C LEU A 287 -15.85 -18.42 14.07
N PHE A 288 -15.99 -19.43 14.94
CA PHE A 288 -14.85 -20.01 15.66
C PHE A 288 -13.83 -20.69 14.74
N ALA A 289 -14.29 -21.36 13.67
CA ALA A 289 -13.41 -21.94 12.67
C ALA A 289 -12.59 -20.85 11.97
N LEU A 290 -13.26 -19.80 11.47
CA LEU A 290 -12.61 -18.67 10.82
C LEU A 290 -11.61 -17.95 11.76
N GLN A 291 -11.98 -17.73 13.03
CA GLN A 291 -11.07 -17.13 14.01
C GLN A 291 -9.79 -17.97 14.23
N ARG A 292 -9.91 -19.30 14.23
CA ARG A 292 -8.76 -20.19 14.37
C ARG A 292 -7.86 -20.11 13.14
N GLU A 293 -8.46 -20.05 11.96
CA GLU A 293 -7.74 -19.94 10.68
C GLU A 293 -7.03 -18.59 10.56
N LEU A 294 -7.68 -17.48 10.93
CA LEU A 294 -7.07 -16.15 11.00
C LEU A 294 -5.88 -16.08 11.97
N ARG A 295 -6.02 -16.66 13.17
CA ARG A 295 -4.92 -16.76 14.15
C ARG A 295 -3.74 -17.55 13.58
N ARG A 296 -4.01 -18.71 12.98
CA ARG A 296 -2.97 -19.55 12.36
C ARG A 296 -2.27 -18.81 11.22
N PHE A 297 -3.02 -18.17 10.33
CA PHE A 297 -2.45 -17.45 9.21
C PHE A 297 -1.60 -16.24 9.62
N SER A 298 -2.01 -15.54 10.68
CA SER A 298 -1.21 -14.45 11.22
C SER A 298 0.07 -14.94 11.89
N GLN A 299 0.07 -16.11 12.54
CA GLN A 299 1.30 -16.74 13.05
C GLN A 299 2.28 -17.02 11.91
N ILE A 300 1.80 -17.58 10.80
CA ILE A 300 2.59 -17.80 9.59
C ILE A 300 3.18 -16.47 9.09
N CYS A 301 2.35 -15.43 8.95
CA CYS A 301 2.82 -14.12 8.48
C CYS A 301 3.84 -13.50 9.44
N MET A 302 3.65 -13.63 10.76
CA MET A 302 4.61 -13.17 11.77
C MET A 302 5.97 -13.87 11.66
N CYS A 303 5.99 -15.18 11.39
CA CYS A 303 7.22 -15.90 11.10
C CYS A 303 7.89 -15.37 9.84
N PHE A 304 7.11 -15.08 8.80
CA PHE A 304 7.61 -14.62 7.52
C PHE A 304 8.09 -13.16 7.49
N LEU A 305 7.82 -12.37 8.53
CA LEU A 305 8.45 -11.05 8.69
C LEU A 305 9.99 -11.14 8.74
N HIS A 306 10.55 -12.29 9.11
CA HIS A 306 12.00 -12.53 9.17
C HIS A 306 12.49 -13.51 8.08
N HIS A 307 11.67 -13.77 7.05
CA HIS A 307 12.03 -14.68 5.98
C HIS A 307 13.28 -14.19 5.20
N LYS A 308 14.08 -15.10 4.63
CA LYS A 308 15.32 -14.76 3.90
C LYS A 308 15.08 -13.84 2.68
N GLU A 309 13.97 -14.04 1.97
CA GLU A 309 13.61 -13.27 0.77
C GLU A 309 12.81 -12.01 1.11
N LYS A 310 13.24 -10.86 0.53
CA LYS A 310 12.63 -9.53 0.73
C LYS A 310 11.15 -9.48 0.35
N ASP A 311 10.78 -9.99 -0.82
CA ASP A 311 9.40 -9.90 -1.29
C ASP A 311 8.42 -10.67 -0.38
N VAL A 312 8.86 -11.79 0.22
CA VAL A 312 8.06 -12.56 1.19
C VAL A 312 7.83 -11.76 2.47
N ARG A 313 8.89 -11.13 3.00
CA ARG A 313 8.83 -10.24 4.17
C ARG A 313 7.83 -9.10 3.95
N GLU A 314 7.97 -8.39 2.84
CA GLU A 314 7.09 -7.27 2.47
C GLU A 314 5.64 -7.72 2.28
N LYS A 315 5.42 -8.86 1.64
CA LYS A 315 4.07 -9.39 1.41
C LYS A 315 3.39 -9.80 2.72
N ALA A 316 4.12 -10.49 3.62
CA ALA A 316 3.62 -10.87 4.92
C ALA A 316 3.27 -9.64 5.78
N PHE A 317 4.11 -8.60 5.74
CA PHE A 317 3.86 -7.34 6.43
C PHE A 317 2.59 -6.65 5.93
N MET A 318 2.43 -6.51 4.62
CA MET A 318 1.23 -5.89 4.02
C MET A 318 -0.04 -6.66 4.39
N ILE A 319 0.00 -8.00 4.29
CA ILE A 319 -1.13 -8.86 4.67
C ILE A 319 -1.50 -8.69 6.15
N LEU A 320 -0.52 -8.63 7.05
CA LEU A 320 -0.78 -8.38 8.48
C LEU A 320 -1.42 -7.01 8.71
N CYS A 321 -0.92 -5.96 8.05
CA CYS A 321 -1.51 -4.63 8.19
C CYS A 321 -2.95 -4.58 7.66
N ASP A 322 -3.21 -5.18 6.50
CA ASP A 322 -4.55 -5.25 5.92
C ASP A 322 -5.51 -6.00 6.85
N TRP A 323 -5.10 -7.16 7.38
CA TRP A 323 -5.91 -7.94 8.32
C TRP A 323 -6.24 -7.19 9.60
N LEU A 324 -5.22 -6.62 10.25
CA LEU A 324 -5.41 -5.89 11.49
C LEU A 324 -6.38 -4.71 11.29
N LEU A 325 -6.27 -4.03 10.14
CA LEU A 325 -7.17 -2.93 9.80
C LEU A 325 -8.60 -3.43 9.53
N ILE A 326 -8.76 -4.45 8.68
CA ILE A 326 -10.08 -5.00 8.32
C ILE A 326 -10.82 -5.49 9.57
N LEU A 327 -10.15 -6.27 10.42
CA LEU A 327 -10.76 -6.85 11.62
C LEU A 327 -11.12 -5.78 12.66
N SER A 328 -10.34 -4.70 12.77
CA SER A 328 -10.62 -3.61 13.72
C SER A 328 -11.92 -2.84 13.44
N HIS A 329 -12.41 -2.83 12.20
CA HIS A 329 -13.58 -2.05 11.80
C HIS A 329 -14.90 -2.82 11.81
N GLN A 330 -14.86 -4.16 11.89
CA GLN A 330 -16.05 -5.02 11.87
C GLN A 330 -16.93 -4.86 13.13
N ASP A 331 -16.38 -4.32 14.22
CA ASP A 331 -17.09 -4.20 15.50
C ASP A 331 -17.81 -2.86 15.70
N SER A 332 -17.56 -1.86 14.85
CA SER A 332 -18.15 -0.52 15.02
C SER A 332 -19.67 -0.46 14.75
N ASN A 333 -20.27 -1.55 14.25
CA ASN A 333 -21.67 -1.61 13.85
C ASN A 333 -22.58 -2.54 14.67
N ASN A 334 -22.10 -3.33 15.65
CA ASN A 334 -22.94 -4.35 16.30
C ASN A 334 -22.86 -4.45 17.83
N ASN A 335 -24.04 -4.66 18.43
CA ASN A 335 -24.36 -4.65 19.87
C ASN A 335 -23.51 -5.62 20.72
N GLU A 336 -23.36 -5.28 22.01
CA GLU A 336 -22.52 -5.88 23.07
C GLU A 336 -22.65 -7.41 23.33
N GLU A 337 -23.50 -8.15 22.62
CA GLU A 337 -23.75 -9.59 22.87
C GLU A 337 -23.25 -10.55 21.78
N SER A 338 -22.80 -10.05 20.62
CA SER A 338 -22.06 -10.89 19.68
C SER A 338 -20.61 -11.03 20.17
N VAL A 339 -20.18 -12.26 20.46
CA VAL A 339 -18.75 -12.59 20.53
C VAL A 339 -18.19 -12.32 19.13
N GLY A 340 -17.80 -11.07 18.88
CA GLY A 340 -17.33 -10.61 17.58
C GLY A 340 -16.03 -11.30 17.22
N LEU A 341 -15.45 -10.92 16.09
CA LEU A 341 -14.04 -11.21 15.77
C LEU A 341 -13.06 -10.45 16.71
N LEU A 342 -13.58 -9.97 17.85
CA LEU A 342 -13.21 -8.92 18.81
C LEU A 342 -11.87 -9.08 19.53
N ASP A 343 -11.18 -10.23 19.40
CA ASP A 343 -9.90 -10.44 20.09
C ASP A 343 -8.68 -10.26 19.18
N TYR A 344 -8.85 -9.62 18.01
CA TYR A 344 -7.76 -9.42 17.04
C TYR A 344 -7.11 -8.03 17.09
N LEU A 345 -7.12 -7.37 18.24
CA LEU A 345 -6.17 -6.28 18.47
C LEU A 345 -4.76 -6.87 18.58
N PRO A 346 -3.76 -6.25 17.92
CA PRO A 346 -2.39 -6.75 17.98
C PRO A 346 -1.87 -6.63 19.42
N ASN A 347 -1.39 -7.76 19.97
CA ASN A 347 -0.71 -7.74 21.25
C ASN A 347 0.59 -6.91 21.17
N THR A 348 1.15 -6.53 22.32
CA THR A 348 2.36 -5.69 22.39
C THR A 348 3.52 -6.26 21.57
N SER A 349 3.72 -7.58 21.60
CA SER A 349 4.77 -8.25 20.82
C SER A 349 4.59 -8.09 19.30
N LEU A 350 3.36 -8.17 18.79
CA LEU A 350 3.09 -7.95 17.37
C LEU A 350 3.26 -6.48 17.00
N GLN A 351 2.82 -5.54 17.85
CA GLN A 351 3.04 -4.11 17.61
C GLN A 351 4.53 -3.76 17.51
N GLU A 352 5.36 -4.31 18.40
CA GLU A 352 6.82 -4.16 18.39
C GLU A 352 7.43 -4.74 17.11
N LYS A 353 7.03 -5.96 16.70
CA LYS A 353 7.54 -6.58 15.45
C LYS A 353 7.20 -5.76 14.20
N LEU A 354 5.99 -5.22 14.12
CA LEU A 354 5.59 -4.36 12.99
C LEU A 354 6.37 -3.05 12.98
N LEU A 355 6.62 -2.46 14.15
CA LEU A 355 7.44 -1.26 14.25
C LEU A 355 8.89 -1.53 13.81
N LEU A 356 9.50 -2.58 14.34
CA LEU A 356 10.87 -2.99 14.00
C LEU A 356 11.01 -3.23 12.50
N PHE A 357 10.03 -3.89 11.88
CA PHE A 357 10.00 -4.09 10.44
C PHE A 357 10.08 -2.77 9.66
N ILE A 358 9.31 -1.75 10.07
CA ILE A 358 9.36 -0.44 9.42
C ILE A 358 10.72 0.24 9.61
N GLN A 359 11.30 0.16 10.81
CA GLN A 359 12.63 0.71 11.09
C GLN A 359 13.71 0.04 10.25
N GLU A 360 13.65 -1.29 10.08
CA GLU A 360 14.64 -2.10 9.36
C GLU A 360 14.44 -2.15 7.84
N HIS A 361 13.30 -1.73 7.29
CA HIS A 361 13.04 -1.88 5.85
C HIS A 361 12.63 -0.60 5.14
N VAL A 362 12.13 0.41 5.85
CA VAL A 362 11.72 1.70 5.25
C VAL A 362 12.80 2.76 5.43
N PHE A 363 13.36 2.89 6.64
CA PHE A 363 14.24 4.01 7.00
C PHE A 363 15.74 3.73 6.85
N ILE A 364 16.12 2.65 6.16
CA ILE A 364 17.52 2.37 5.82
C ILE A 364 18.01 3.33 4.73
N GLU A 365 19.16 3.96 4.99
CA GLU A 365 19.95 4.65 3.96
C GLU A 365 20.59 3.62 3.04
N GLU A 366 20.22 3.61 1.77
CA GLU A 366 20.92 2.82 0.76
C GLU A 366 22.22 3.59 0.44
N GLU A 367 23.37 3.01 0.78
CA GLU A 367 24.66 3.58 0.40
C GLU A 367 24.72 3.64 -1.14
N GLU A 368 24.78 4.83 -1.70
CA GLU A 368 24.98 5.03 -3.13
C GLU A 368 26.41 4.58 -3.47
N GLU A 369 26.57 3.30 -3.80
CA GLU A 369 27.79 2.85 -4.48
C GLU A 369 27.87 3.60 -5.81
N SER A 370 28.82 4.53 -5.91
CA SER A 370 29.16 5.23 -7.16
C SER A 370 29.72 4.21 -8.16
N LYS A 371 28.83 3.55 -8.89
CA LYS A 371 29.18 2.70 -10.03
C LYS A 371 29.21 3.58 -11.27
N ASP A 372 30.30 3.50 -12.04
CA ASP A 372 30.35 4.06 -13.40
C ASP A 372 29.38 3.26 -14.28
N LEU A 373 28.15 3.75 -14.41
CA LEU A 373 27.09 3.13 -15.20
C LEU A 373 26.97 3.83 -16.56
N THR A 374 26.53 3.10 -17.59
CA THR A 374 26.17 3.71 -18.88
C THR A 374 24.83 4.46 -18.78
N GLU A 375 24.55 5.43 -19.67
CA GLU A 375 23.29 6.20 -19.65
C GLU A 375 22.00 5.34 -19.68
N GLU A 376 22.04 4.13 -20.25
CA GLU A 376 20.91 3.20 -20.23
C GLU A 376 20.80 2.43 -18.92
N GLU A 377 21.93 2.10 -18.30
CA GLU A 377 21.98 1.43 -16.99
C GLU A 377 21.62 2.39 -15.86
N GLU A 378 22.07 3.65 -15.92
CA GLU A 378 21.64 4.73 -15.02
C GLU A 378 20.11 4.88 -15.06
N ARG A 379 19.52 4.91 -16.26
CA ARG A 379 18.06 5.01 -16.42
C ARG A 379 17.30 3.82 -15.85
N LYS A 380 17.83 2.59 -15.99
CA LYS A 380 17.23 1.39 -15.40
C LYS A 380 17.37 1.38 -13.88
N ASP A 381 18.51 1.83 -13.38
CA ASP A 381 18.78 1.97 -11.95
C ASP A 381 17.85 3.00 -11.30
N GLU A 382 17.67 4.17 -11.92
CA GLU A 382 16.71 5.19 -11.48
C GLU A 382 15.27 4.66 -11.41
N SER A 383 14.82 3.92 -12.44
CA SER A 383 13.49 3.29 -12.43
C SER A 383 13.34 2.29 -11.29
N CYS A 384 14.37 1.47 -11.06
CA CYS A 384 14.37 0.47 -9.98
C CYS A 384 14.35 1.15 -8.59
N LYS A 385 15.13 2.22 -8.41
CA LYS A 385 15.13 3.04 -7.19
C LYS A 385 13.76 3.66 -6.93
N LEU A 386 13.11 4.19 -7.96
CA LEU A 386 11.76 4.74 -7.86
C LEU A 386 10.74 3.66 -7.44
N ASP A 387 10.78 2.48 -8.07
CA ASP A 387 9.88 1.36 -7.74
C ASP A 387 10.09 0.88 -6.29
N ASN A 388 11.35 0.78 -5.85
CA ASN A 388 11.70 0.44 -4.47
C ASN A 388 11.20 1.51 -3.48
N LEU A 389 11.34 2.79 -3.81
CA LEU A 389 10.78 3.89 -3.01
C LEU A 389 9.25 3.80 -2.92
N HIS A 390 8.56 3.51 -4.02
CA HIS A 390 7.11 3.30 -4.02
C HIS A 390 6.68 2.13 -3.12
N LYS A 391 7.45 1.03 -3.10
CA LYS A 391 7.23 -0.10 -2.17
C LYS A 391 7.41 0.35 -0.71
N LYS A 392 8.53 1.00 -0.37
CA LYS A 392 8.78 1.53 0.99
C LYS A 392 7.69 2.49 1.46
N ARG A 393 7.24 3.39 0.58
CA ARG A 393 6.13 4.32 0.83
C ARG A 393 4.83 3.57 1.13
N SER A 394 4.55 2.49 0.40
CA SER A 394 3.36 1.65 0.61
C SER A 394 3.39 0.94 1.98
N LEU A 395 4.55 0.39 2.37
CA LEU A 395 4.74 -0.23 3.69
C LEU A 395 4.52 0.78 4.83
N LEU A 396 5.13 1.96 4.73
CA LEU A 396 4.98 3.02 5.73
C LEU A 396 3.52 3.48 5.84
N ALA A 397 2.86 3.69 4.69
CA ALA A 397 1.46 4.08 4.67
C ALA A 397 0.56 3.01 5.30
N ALA A 398 0.83 1.71 5.07
CA ALA A 398 0.10 0.61 5.69
C ALA A 398 0.22 0.66 7.23
N TYR A 399 1.43 0.82 7.76
CA TYR A 399 1.65 0.93 9.21
C TYR A 399 1.01 2.20 9.80
N CYS A 400 1.16 3.34 9.14
CA CYS A 400 0.56 4.60 9.57
C CYS A 400 -0.97 4.53 9.63
N LYS A 401 -1.64 3.78 8.74
CA LYS A 401 -3.09 3.54 8.83
C LYS A 401 -3.44 2.84 10.14
N LEU A 402 -2.68 1.83 10.56
CA LEU A 402 -2.94 1.13 11.83
C LEU A 402 -2.90 2.08 13.03
N ILE A 403 -1.95 3.02 13.05
CA ILE A 403 -1.87 4.04 14.11
C ILE A 403 -3.06 5.01 14.02
N VAL A 404 -3.34 5.53 12.82
CA VAL A 404 -4.43 6.51 12.62
C VAL A 404 -5.78 5.93 13.03
N TYR A 405 -6.04 4.65 12.73
CA TYR A 405 -7.28 3.98 13.09
C TYR A 405 -7.25 3.32 14.49
N ASN A 406 -6.27 3.66 15.33
CA ASN A 406 -6.12 3.17 16.71
C ASN A 406 -6.03 1.64 16.84
N VAL A 407 -5.55 0.95 15.82
CA VAL A 407 -5.26 -0.50 15.86
C VAL A 407 -3.92 -0.76 16.57
N VAL A 408 -2.97 0.15 16.38
CA VAL A 408 -1.67 0.20 17.08
C VAL A 408 -1.69 1.44 17.98
N GLU A 409 -0.98 1.39 19.12
CA GLU A 409 -0.93 2.52 20.04
C GLU A 409 -0.43 3.81 19.37
N MET A 410 -1.10 4.93 19.67
CA MET A 410 -0.73 6.26 19.16
C MET A 410 0.69 6.69 19.56
N THR A 411 1.26 6.11 20.61
CA THR A 411 2.64 6.35 21.06
C THR A 411 3.66 5.83 20.06
N ALA A 412 3.36 4.76 19.32
CA ALA A 412 4.25 4.18 18.31
C ALA A 412 4.60 5.17 17.18
N ALA A 413 3.74 6.15 16.89
CA ALA A 413 4.07 7.20 15.93
C ALA A 413 5.27 8.06 16.34
N ALA A 414 5.62 8.12 17.63
CA ALA A 414 6.81 8.81 18.08
C ALA A 414 8.06 8.26 17.38
N GLU A 415 8.13 6.94 17.22
CA GLU A 415 9.24 6.23 16.57
C GLU A 415 9.33 6.55 15.06
N ILE A 416 8.20 6.77 14.41
CA ILE A 416 8.13 7.18 13.00
C ILE A 416 8.54 8.64 12.82
N TYR A 417 8.08 9.51 13.73
CA TYR A 417 8.33 10.94 13.64
C TYR A 417 9.80 11.34 13.75
N LYS A 418 10.63 10.50 14.36
CA LYS A 418 12.10 10.67 14.43
C LYS A 418 12.74 10.85 13.05
N TYR A 419 12.18 10.22 12.03
CA TYR A 419 12.71 10.25 10.67
C TYR A 419 12.22 11.45 9.85
N TYR A 420 11.25 12.24 10.34
CA TYR A 420 10.53 13.23 9.53
C TYR A 420 11.42 14.29 8.85
N VAL A 421 12.48 14.76 9.52
CA VAL A 421 13.41 15.73 8.94
C VAL A 421 14.35 15.04 7.94
N LYS A 422 14.91 13.88 8.32
CA LYS A 422 15.91 13.15 7.56
C LYS A 422 15.38 12.62 6.23
N THR A 423 14.15 12.09 6.23
CA THR A 423 13.53 11.43 5.06
C THR A 423 12.37 12.24 4.49
N TYR A 424 12.43 13.58 4.61
CA TYR A 424 11.33 14.46 4.24
C TYR A 424 10.90 14.34 2.78
N ASN A 425 11.85 14.19 1.85
CA ASN A 425 11.55 14.08 0.42
C ASN A 425 10.83 12.76 0.09
N ASP A 426 11.20 11.68 0.77
CA ASP A 426 10.74 10.32 0.48
C ASP A 426 9.43 9.98 1.19
N PHE A 427 9.23 10.46 2.42
CA PHE A 427 8.12 10.06 3.30
C PHE A 427 7.41 11.24 4.00
N GLY A 428 7.83 12.48 3.75
CA GLY A 428 7.35 13.64 4.51
C GLY A 428 5.86 13.92 4.34
N ASP A 429 5.27 13.60 3.18
CA ASP A 429 3.84 13.71 2.93
C ASP A 429 3.02 12.70 3.74
N ILE A 430 3.46 11.43 3.79
CA ILE A 430 2.82 10.36 4.56
C ILE A 430 2.88 10.69 6.05
N ILE A 431 4.05 11.07 6.57
CA ILE A 431 4.23 11.42 7.99
C ILE A 431 3.37 12.65 8.35
N LYS A 432 3.32 13.65 7.47
CA LYS A 432 2.50 14.85 7.66
C LYS A 432 1.00 14.54 7.69
N GLU A 433 0.52 13.65 6.83
CA GLU A 433 -0.88 13.22 6.85
C GLU A 433 -1.20 12.42 8.14
N THR A 434 -0.30 11.53 8.56
CA THR A 434 -0.41 10.81 9.85
C THR A 434 -0.52 11.78 11.03
N LEU A 435 0.36 12.79 11.10
CA LEU A 435 0.30 13.87 12.09
C LEU A 435 -1.04 14.59 12.08
N SER A 436 -1.55 14.90 10.87
CA SER A 436 -2.82 15.60 10.68
C SER A 436 -4.00 14.77 11.20
N ARG A 437 -4.07 13.49 10.80
CA ARG A 437 -5.13 12.55 11.16
C ARG A 437 -5.13 12.23 12.65
N MET A 438 -3.96 11.95 13.23
CA MET A 438 -3.85 11.71 14.69
C MET A 438 -4.32 12.91 15.51
N ARG A 439 -3.98 14.14 15.08
CA ARG A 439 -4.43 15.37 15.74
C ARG A 439 -5.94 15.55 15.62
N HIS A 440 -6.53 15.15 14.48
CA HIS A 440 -7.99 15.17 14.30
C HIS A 440 -8.69 14.18 15.23
N ASN A 441 -8.13 12.96 15.36
CA ASN A 441 -8.71 11.89 16.16
C ASN A 441 -8.59 12.16 17.67
N ASN A 442 -7.40 12.53 18.15
CA ASN A 442 -7.18 12.88 19.55
C ASN A 442 -6.08 13.94 19.70
N LYS A 443 -6.50 15.19 19.89
CA LYS A 443 -5.60 16.35 20.00
C LYS A 443 -4.60 16.27 21.14
N ILE A 444 -5.01 15.74 22.30
CA ILE A 444 -4.15 15.66 23.49
C ILE A 444 -3.17 14.52 23.35
N GLN A 445 -3.64 13.34 22.94
CA GLN A 445 -2.75 12.20 22.76
C GLN A 445 -1.75 12.44 21.63
N SER A 446 -2.18 13.08 20.53
CA SER A 446 -1.27 13.52 19.47
C SER A 446 -0.17 14.46 20.00
N ALA A 447 -0.52 15.43 20.85
CA ALA A 447 0.45 16.32 21.48
C ALA A 447 1.41 15.59 22.42
N LYS A 448 0.91 14.60 23.18
CA LYS A 448 1.73 13.72 24.02
C LYS A 448 2.70 12.86 23.19
N THR A 449 2.27 12.32 22.05
CA THR A 449 3.16 11.58 21.14
C THR A 449 4.25 12.49 20.55
N LEU A 450 3.91 13.74 20.19
CA LEU A 450 4.89 14.70 19.67
C LEU A 450 6.00 14.99 20.69
N ILE A 451 5.63 15.27 21.95
CA ILE A 451 6.62 15.54 22.99
C ILE A 451 7.41 14.29 23.35
N LEU A 452 6.77 13.11 23.37
CA LEU A 452 7.45 11.82 23.58
C LEU A 452 8.55 11.59 22.55
N CYS A 453 8.28 11.84 21.27
CA CYS A 453 9.29 11.74 20.20
C CYS A 453 10.52 12.61 20.49
N LEU A 454 10.29 13.89 20.83
CA LEU A 454 11.38 14.82 21.15
C LEU A 454 12.15 14.40 22.40
N GLN A 455 11.46 13.91 23.44
CA GLN A 455 12.09 13.41 24.66
C GLN A 455 12.99 12.20 24.37
N GLN A 456 12.52 11.24 23.59
CA GLN A 456 13.30 10.05 23.21
C GLN A 456 14.55 10.43 22.40
N LEU A 457 14.41 11.29 21.39
CA LEU A 457 15.56 11.77 20.60
C LEU A 457 16.59 12.48 21.48
N PHE A 458 16.11 13.30 22.42
CA PHE A 458 16.99 14.01 23.35
C PHE A 458 17.73 13.05 24.29
N GLN A 459 17.06 12.00 24.79
CA GLN A 459 17.71 10.96 25.60
C GLN A 459 18.80 10.23 24.83
N THR A 460 18.52 9.77 23.60
CA THR A 460 19.52 9.12 22.74
C THR A 460 20.71 10.04 22.46
N HIS A 461 20.47 11.34 22.24
CA HIS A 461 21.54 12.33 22.09
C HIS A 461 22.36 12.49 23.37
N ALA A 462 21.72 12.57 24.53
CA ALA A 462 22.39 12.72 25.82
C ALA A 462 23.23 11.49 26.19
N GLU A 463 22.76 10.28 25.88
CA GLU A 463 23.51 9.03 26.08
C GLU A 463 24.73 8.90 25.17
N SER A 464 24.67 9.48 23.97
CA SER A 464 25.79 9.46 23.00
C SER A 464 26.91 10.47 23.29
N GLN A 465 26.66 11.44 24.17
CA GLN A 465 27.62 12.45 24.58
C GLN A 465 28.37 11.95 25.82
N ASP A 466 29.71 11.99 25.79
CA ASP A 466 30.51 11.63 26.97
C ASP A 466 30.14 12.52 28.16
N SER A 467 29.90 11.91 29.31
CA SER A 467 29.40 12.53 30.56
C SER A 467 30.27 13.64 31.17
N SER A 468 31.39 14.00 30.52
CA SER A 468 32.36 14.98 30.99
C SER A 468 32.30 16.34 30.29
N SER A 469 31.59 16.46 29.16
CA SER A 469 31.35 17.74 28.48
C SER A 469 29.86 18.05 28.43
N GLY A 470 29.46 19.24 28.87
CA GLY A 470 28.06 19.70 28.75
C GLY A 470 27.54 19.61 27.32
N VAL A 471 26.21 19.54 27.16
CA VAL A 471 25.53 19.36 25.86
C VAL A 471 26.00 20.41 24.84
N ASP A 472 26.67 19.96 23.76
CA ASP A 472 27.06 20.84 22.66
C ASP A 472 25.82 21.25 21.84
N PHE A 473 25.40 22.50 22.02
CA PHE A 473 24.27 23.11 21.31
C PHE A 473 24.49 23.25 19.80
N SER A 474 25.74 23.14 19.33
CA SER A 474 26.11 23.26 17.91
C SER A 474 26.14 21.92 17.18
N CYS A 475 25.95 20.81 17.89
CA CYS A 475 25.89 19.48 17.29
C CYS A 475 24.76 19.39 16.24
N ALA A 476 25.04 18.75 15.10
CA ALA A 476 24.07 18.51 14.04
C ALA A 476 22.82 17.77 14.56
N SER A 477 22.99 16.84 15.51
CA SER A 477 21.88 16.10 16.12
C SER A 477 20.94 17.01 16.90
N PHE A 478 21.48 17.91 17.74
CA PHE A 478 20.67 18.89 18.48
C PHE A 478 19.96 19.88 17.55
N THR A 479 20.63 20.33 16.50
CA THR A 479 20.04 21.21 15.48
C THR A 479 18.89 20.53 14.74
N ASN A 480 19.05 19.26 14.37
CA ASN A 480 17.99 18.47 13.73
C ASN A 480 16.77 18.26 14.66
N MET A 481 16.99 18.03 15.96
CA MET A 481 15.90 17.94 16.94
C MET A 481 15.13 19.27 17.07
N LYS A 482 15.85 20.40 17.10
CA LYS A 482 15.24 21.73 17.15
C LYS A 482 14.43 22.02 15.88
N GLU A 483 14.96 21.68 14.70
CA GLU A 483 14.23 21.79 13.44
C GLU A 483 12.97 20.90 13.41
N LEU A 484 13.05 19.67 13.93
CA LEU A 484 11.89 18.79 14.07
C LEU A 484 10.81 19.41 14.98
N ALA A 485 11.20 19.95 16.13
CA ALA A 485 10.30 20.65 17.04
C ALA A 485 9.64 21.86 16.38
N ARG A 486 10.41 22.66 15.61
CA ARG A 486 9.87 23.77 14.82
C ARG A 486 8.84 23.29 13.80
N ARG A 487 9.11 22.19 13.07
CA ARG A 487 8.15 21.61 12.11
C ARG A 487 6.88 21.10 12.80
N PHE A 488 6.98 20.45 13.96
CA PHE A 488 5.82 20.07 14.76
C PHE A 488 5.00 21.28 15.20
N SER A 489 5.65 22.34 15.68
CA SER A 489 4.99 23.59 16.09
C SER A 489 4.14 24.17 14.94
N LEU A 490 4.64 24.14 13.70
CA LEU A 490 3.90 24.61 12.52
C LEU A 490 2.62 23.82 12.24
N THR A 491 2.50 22.57 12.69
CA THR A 491 1.30 21.74 12.46
C THR A 491 0.05 22.21 13.22
N PHE A 492 0.21 23.02 14.27
CA PHE A 492 -0.92 23.60 15.02
C PHE A 492 -1.59 24.79 14.31
N GLY A 493 -1.02 25.24 13.18
CA GLY A 493 -1.59 26.33 12.38
C GLY A 493 -1.54 27.69 13.07
N TRP A 494 -2.45 28.58 12.67
CA TRP A 494 -2.60 29.94 13.19
C TRP A 494 -3.72 30.08 14.22
N ASP A 495 -4.64 29.11 14.27
CA ASP A 495 -5.77 29.09 15.22
C ASP A 495 -5.28 28.56 16.58
N GLN A 496 -4.70 29.46 17.36
CA GLN A 496 -4.18 29.18 18.70
C GLN A 496 -5.27 28.74 19.68
N VAL A 497 -6.55 29.10 19.43
CA VAL A 497 -7.66 28.72 20.29
C VAL A 497 -7.96 27.22 20.17
N LYS A 498 -7.98 26.69 18.94
CA LYS A 498 -8.25 25.25 18.69
C LYS A 498 -7.17 24.30 19.20
N SER A 499 -5.95 24.78 19.36
CA SER A 499 -4.76 24.01 19.74
C SER A 499 -4.27 24.31 21.17
N ARG A 500 -4.94 25.22 21.89
CA ARG A 500 -4.57 25.74 23.20
C ARG A 500 -4.15 24.65 24.20
N GLU A 501 -5.01 23.66 24.42
CA GLU A 501 -4.79 22.60 25.41
C GLU A 501 -3.65 21.66 25.01
N SER A 502 -3.55 21.32 23.72
CA SER A 502 -2.46 20.50 23.17
C SER A 502 -1.10 21.17 23.36
N VAL A 503 -0.99 22.47 23.05
CA VAL A 503 0.26 23.21 23.20
C VAL A 503 0.61 23.38 24.68
N ALA A 504 -0.37 23.68 25.54
CA ALA A 504 -0.15 23.71 26.99
C ALA A 504 0.34 22.35 27.54
N MET A 505 -0.19 21.23 27.03
CA MET A 505 0.25 19.88 27.39
C MET A 505 1.72 19.64 27.00
N ILE A 506 2.14 20.05 25.80
CA ILE A 506 3.53 19.95 25.34
C ILE A 506 4.47 20.68 26.30
N HIS A 507 4.13 21.91 26.70
CA HIS A 507 4.96 22.68 27.64
C HIS A 507 4.99 22.06 29.03
N LYS A 508 3.85 21.55 29.52
CA LYS A 508 3.77 20.88 30.83
C LYS A 508 4.71 19.65 30.88
N GLU A 509 4.52 18.70 29.97
CA GLU A 509 5.31 17.47 29.88
C GLU A 509 6.79 17.77 29.59
N GLY A 510 7.07 18.82 28.80
CA GLY A 510 8.44 19.25 28.52
C GLY A 510 9.16 19.85 29.72
N ILE A 511 8.48 20.64 30.54
CA ILE A 511 9.02 21.15 31.81
C ILE A 511 9.26 19.99 32.77
N GLU A 512 8.27 19.10 32.96
CA GLU A 512 8.43 17.94 33.83
C GLU A 512 9.63 17.07 33.42
N PHE A 513 9.87 16.89 32.13
CA PHE A 513 11.03 16.18 31.61
C PHE A 513 12.36 16.91 31.83
N ALA A 514 12.40 18.23 31.59
CA ALA A 514 13.61 19.04 31.77
C ALA A 514 14.14 19.03 33.21
N PHE A 515 13.23 18.92 34.19
CA PHE A 515 13.55 18.86 35.62
C PHE A 515 13.52 17.44 36.22
N ARG A 516 13.32 16.40 35.40
CA ARG A 516 13.32 15.01 35.86
C ARG A 516 14.70 14.63 36.42
N GLY A 517 14.74 14.08 37.63
CA GLY A 517 15.98 13.67 38.29
C GLY A 517 16.71 14.77 39.08
N ALA A 518 16.13 15.97 39.22
CA ALA A 518 16.71 17.09 39.98
C ALA A 518 16.65 16.93 41.52
N THR A 519 16.29 15.74 42.03
CA THR A 519 16.15 15.48 43.47
C THR A 519 17.47 15.07 44.11
N GLY A 520 18.40 16.01 44.21
CA GLY A 520 19.50 15.97 45.19
C GLY A 520 19.12 16.82 46.41
N VAL A 521 19.52 16.38 47.61
CA VAL A 521 19.13 16.89 48.95
C VAL A 521 19.42 18.39 49.19
N ASP A 522 20.01 19.12 48.24
CA ASP A 522 20.39 20.52 48.39
C ASP A 522 19.95 21.47 47.25
N GLY A 523 19.06 21.07 46.32
CA GLY A 523 18.48 22.01 45.33
C GLY A 523 19.49 22.76 44.43
N LYS A 524 20.74 22.28 44.39
CA LYS A 524 21.90 22.93 43.75
C LYS A 524 22.46 22.15 42.54
N SER A 525 21.96 20.96 42.26
CA SER A 525 22.38 20.18 41.10
C SER A 525 21.65 20.66 39.84
N LEU A 526 22.41 20.99 38.79
CA LEU A 526 21.87 21.32 37.48
C LEU A 526 20.98 20.15 36.98
N PRO A 527 19.73 20.40 36.57
CA PRO A 527 18.90 19.34 36.00
C PRO A 527 19.54 18.76 34.74
N PRO A 528 19.64 17.43 34.61
CA PRO A 528 20.38 16.79 33.50
C PRO A 528 19.77 17.09 32.14
N ASN A 529 18.47 17.37 32.08
CA ASN A 529 17.72 17.60 30.84
C ASN A 529 17.43 19.08 30.58
N LEU A 530 18.12 20.02 31.24
CA LEU A 530 17.77 21.44 31.19
C LEU A 530 17.81 22.02 29.76
N SER A 531 18.72 21.55 28.91
CA SER A 531 18.83 21.98 27.51
C SER A 531 17.60 21.61 26.66
N PHE A 532 16.77 20.67 27.10
CA PHE A 532 15.50 20.35 26.45
C PHE A 532 14.52 21.53 26.41
N LEU A 533 14.66 22.50 27.34
CA LEU A 533 13.87 23.73 27.36
C LEU A 533 14.02 24.54 26.05
N LEU A 534 15.18 24.48 25.41
CA LEU A 534 15.42 25.13 24.12
C LEU A 534 14.59 24.49 23.00
N ILE A 535 14.37 23.18 23.05
CA ILE A 535 13.57 22.46 22.04
C ILE A 535 12.09 22.83 22.19
N ILE A 536 11.56 22.80 23.42
CA ILE A 536 10.15 23.15 23.65
C ILE A 536 9.87 24.65 23.48
N SER A 537 10.89 25.50 23.48
CA SER A 537 10.74 26.95 23.21
C SER A 537 10.20 27.23 21.80
N GLU A 538 10.39 26.30 20.85
CA GLU A 538 9.83 26.38 19.48
C GLU A 538 8.29 26.35 19.45
N PHE A 539 7.65 25.90 20.54
CA PHE A 539 6.19 25.88 20.69
C PHE A 539 5.65 27.14 21.40
N SER A 540 6.51 27.95 22.02
CA SER A 540 6.07 29.13 22.81
C SER A 540 5.30 30.15 21.96
N ASN A 541 5.56 30.25 20.66
CA ASN A 541 4.83 31.15 19.75
C ASN A 541 3.40 30.68 19.43
N LYS A 542 3.03 29.44 19.80
CA LYS A 542 1.69 28.88 19.65
C LYS A 542 0.82 29.05 20.90
N LEU A 543 1.41 29.45 22.03
CA LEU A 543 0.66 29.78 23.24
C LEU A 543 -0.01 31.16 23.13
N LEU A 544 -1.24 31.25 23.64
CA LEU A 544 -1.89 32.54 23.88
C LEU A 544 -1.22 33.23 25.08
N LYS A 545 -1.29 34.57 25.11
CA LYS A 545 -0.79 35.38 26.24
C LYS A 545 -1.23 34.89 27.65
N PRO A 546 -2.50 34.55 27.91
CA PRO A 546 -2.89 34.00 29.22
C PRO A 546 -2.22 32.65 29.52
N ASP A 547 -2.04 31.79 28.52
CA ASP A 547 -1.43 30.48 28.71
C ASP A 547 0.08 30.57 28.94
N LYS A 548 0.75 31.53 28.28
CA LYS A 548 2.15 31.87 28.58
C LYS A 548 2.36 32.18 30.06
N ARG A 549 1.44 32.94 30.68
CA ARG A 549 1.49 33.24 32.12
C ARG A 549 1.25 32.00 32.99
N LEU A 550 0.32 31.14 32.61
CA LEU A 550 0.06 29.87 33.32
C LEU A 550 1.26 28.94 33.24
N VAL A 551 1.83 28.75 32.05
CA VAL A 551 3.03 27.92 31.83
C VAL A 551 4.23 28.50 32.59
N TYR A 552 4.39 29.83 32.60
CA TYR A 552 5.43 30.48 33.39
C TYR A 552 5.24 30.26 34.90
N GLY A 553 4.02 30.41 35.43
CA GLY A 553 3.71 30.12 36.83
C GLY A 553 3.90 28.64 37.19
N TYR A 554 3.69 27.72 36.23
CA TYR A 554 3.98 26.31 36.40
C TYR A 554 5.50 26.03 36.42
N LEU A 555 6.27 26.65 35.52
CA LEU A 555 7.74 26.57 35.49
C LEU A 555 8.35 27.05 36.81
N GLN A 556 7.82 28.12 37.40
CA GLN A 556 8.29 28.65 38.69
C GLN A 556 8.24 27.64 39.84
N ARG A 557 7.39 26.61 39.78
CA ARG A 557 7.32 25.56 40.81
C ARG A 557 8.58 24.69 40.87
N TYR A 558 9.36 24.64 39.78
CA TYR A 558 10.58 23.85 39.67
C TYR A 558 11.85 24.66 39.93
N ILE A 559 11.74 25.99 40.02
CA ILE A 559 12.86 26.91 40.20
C ILE A 559 12.93 27.30 41.69
N ALA A 560 13.99 26.90 42.38
CA ALA A 560 14.30 27.46 43.70
C ALA A 560 14.97 28.84 43.53
N GLU A 561 14.36 29.90 44.07
CA GLU A 561 15.02 31.20 44.16
C GLU A 561 16.00 31.23 45.35
N PRO A 562 17.16 31.91 45.24
CA PRO A 562 17.65 32.65 44.08
C PRO A 562 18.42 31.76 43.09
N LEU A 563 18.10 31.89 41.79
CA LEU A 563 18.87 31.27 40.72
C LEU A 563 20.34 31.73 40.78
N PRO A 564 21.33 30.83 40.70
CA PRO A 564 22.71 31.22 40.47
C PRO A 564 22.87 31.74 39.03
N CYS A 565 22.50 32.99 38.79
CA CYS A 565 22.46 33.65 37.48
C CYS A 565 23.84 33.92 36.83
N ARG A 566 24.88 33.09 37.04
CA ARG A 566 26.24 33.38 36.55
C ARG A 566 27.00 32.24 35.86
N GLY A 567 26.38 31.08 35.63
CA GLY A 567 26.98 30.01 34.81
C GLY A 567 26.31 29.90 33.43
N ASP A 568 27.10 29.67 32.37
CA ASP A 568 26.60 29.41 31.01
C ASP A 568 25.66 28.19 30.95
N GLU A 569 25.73 27.31 31.95
CA GLU A 569 24.91 26.10 32.10
C GLU A 569 23.40 26.38 32.29
N TRP A 570 23.01 27.55 32.82
CA TRP A 570 21.59 27.91 33.02
C TRP A 570 20.98 28.68 31.85
N GLN A 571 21.73 28.92 30.77
CA GLN A 571 21.26 29.64 29.58
C GLN A 571 19.96 29.07 28.97
N PRO A 572 19.77 27.73 28.85
CA PRO A 572 18.52 27.16 28.34
C PRO A 572 17.26 27.64 29.08
N LEU A 573 17.35 27.78 30.41
CA LEU A 573 16.25 28.25 31.24
C LEU A 573 15.95 29.73 31.02
N ILE A 574 16.99 30.55 30.90
CA ILE A 574 16.85 31.99 30.65
C ILE A 574 16.16 32.22 29.30
N TRP A 575 16.57 31.49 28.26
CA TRP A 575 16.01 31.62 26.91
C TRP A 575 14.55 31.19 26.87
N TYR A 576 14.22 30.06 27.50
CA TYR A 576 12.84 29.59 27.59
C TYR A 576 11.96 30.53 28.42
N ARG A 577 12.47 31.11 29.51
CA ARG A 577 11.76 32.16 30.25
C ARG A 577 11.47 33.36 29.37
N ASN A 578 12.44 33.82 28.59
CA ASN A 578 12.26 34.94 27.68
C ASN A 578 11.23 34.64 26.59
N SER A 579 11.15 33.40 26.07
CA SER A 579 10.15 33.02 25.06
C SER A 579 8.71 33.02 25.59
N LEU A 580 8.52 32.79 26.89
CA LEU A 580 7.22 32.89 27.57
C LEU A 580 6.85 34.33 27.95
N LEU A 581 7.84 35.21 28.12
CA LEU A 581 7.63 36.62 28.48
C LEU A 581 7.51 37.56 27.27
N ALA A 582 8.07 37.17 26.12
CA ALA A 582 7.81 37.78 24.82
C ALA A 582 6.36 37.54 24.37
#